data_AF-A0A2G2VHM3-F1
#
_entry.id   AF-A0A2G2VHM3-F1
#
_cell.length_a   1.000
_cell.length_b   1.000
_cell.length_c   1.000
_cell.angle_alpha   90.00
_cell.angle_beta   90.00
_cell.angle_gamma   90.00
#
_symmetry.space_group_name_H-M   'P 1'
#
loop_
_entity.id
_entity.type
_entity.pdbx_description
1 polymer ?
#
loop_
_entity_poly.entity_id
_entity_poly.type
_entity_poly.pdbx_seq_one_letter_code
_entity_poly.pdbx_strand_id
1 'polypeptide(L)' 'MTTEDTRDAQTTSTEKGDSDCKGQNKKNGVALPFEPHSITYDEVIYSVDMPQEMKDQGATEDRLVLLRGLSGAFRPVF' A
#
# COMPACT_ATOMS: atom_id res chain seq x y z
N MET A 1 82.81 -4.48 1.32
CA MET A 1 82.26 -5.77 0.87
C MET A 1 80.80 -5.53 0.56
N THR A 2 80.42 -5.59 -0.72
CA THR A 2 79.14 -5.19 -1.35
C THR A 2 78.11 -6.32 -1.41
N THR A 3 76.81 -5.97 -1.47
CA THR A 3 75.68 -6.42 -2.38
C THR A 3 74.34 -6.05 -1.71
N GLU A 4 73.47 -5.19 -2.26
CA GLU A 4 72.37 -5.46 -3.26
C GLU A 4 71.43 -6.60 -2.81
N ASP A 5 70.09 -6.61 -2.94
CA ASP A 5 68.95 -5.76 -3.31
C ASP A 5 67.71 -6.55 -2.84
N THR A 6 66.55 -5.92 -2.63
CA THR A 6 65.21 -6.40 -3.05
C THR A 6 64.15 -5.60 -2.30
N ARG A 7 63.27 -4.98 -3.08
CA ARG A 7 62.20 -4.06 -2.68
C ARG A 7 60.93 -4.70 -3.17
N ASP A 8 60.04 -5.07 -2.26
CA ASP A 8 58.68 -5.48 -2.61
C ASP A 8 57.71 -4.44 -2.06
N ALA A 9 57.24 -3.60 -2.98
CA ALA A 9 56.13 -2.69 -2.76
C ALA A 9 54.84 -3.50 -2.82
N GLN A 10 54.15 -3.63 -1.68
CA GLN A 10 52.81 -4.20 -1.64
C GLN A 10 51.81 -3.13 -2.09
N THR A 11 51.55 -3.08 -3.41
CA THR A 11 50.44 -2.33 -4.00
C THR A 11 49.13 -3.07 -3.73
N THR A 12 48.34 -2.53 -2.81
CA THR A 12 46.94 -2.93 -2.58
C THR A 12 46.05 -2.27 -3.63
N SER A 13 45.53 -3.05 -4.57
CA SER A 13 44.26 -2.80 -5.28
C SER A 13 43.86 -4.04 -6.07
N THR A 14 42.77 -4.71 -5.68
CA THR A 14 41.88 -5.43 -6.60
C THR A 14 40.51 -5.54 -5.95
N GLU A 15 39.53 -5.00 -6.65
CA GLU A 15 38.11 -4.98 -6.31
C GLU A 15 37.51 -6.40 -6.42
N LYS A 16 36.64 -6.77 -5.47
CA LYS A 16 35.60 -7.78 -5.71
C LYS A 16 34.42 -7.48 -4.79
N GLY A 17 33.30 -7.10 -5.40
CA GLY A 17 32.05 -6.83 -4.70
C GLY A 17 31.56 -8.10 -4.01
N ASP A 18 31.33 -7.98 -2.70
CA ASP A 18 30.60 -8.95 -1.91
C ASP A 18 29.32 -8.29 -1.41
N SER A 19 28.20 -8.88 -1.80
CA SER A 19 26.86 -8.40 -1.49
C SER A 19 26.50 -8.76 -0.06
N ASP A 20 26.86 -7.91 0.90
CA ASP A 20 26.29 -7.97 2.23
C ASP A 20 25.14 -6.95 2.34
N CYS A 21 23.99 -7.32 1.76
CA CYS A 21 22.73 -6.60 1.97
C CYS A 21 22.18 -6.92 3.37
N LYS A 22 22.94 -6.59 4.43
CA LYS A 22 22.55 -6.90 5.80
C LYS A 22 21.75 -5.77 6.40
N GLY A 23 20.48 -5.76 5.98
CA GLY A 23 19.32 -5.66 6.86
C GLY A 23 19.39 -4.61 7.96
N GLN A 24 19.23 -3.34 7.62
CA GLN A 24 18.84 -2.31 8.58
C GLN A 24 17.75 -1.37 8.04
N ASN A 25 16.72 -1.95 7.42
CA ASN A 25 15.40 -1.32 7.45
C ASN A 25 14.62 -1.95 8.59
N LYS A 26 14.96 -1.58 9.83
CA LYS A 26 14.09 -1.79 11.00
C LYS A 26 12.87 -0.89 10.83
N LYS A 27 12.00 -1.21 9.86
CA LYS A 27 10.60 -0.83 9.90
C LYS A 27 10.00 -1.66 11.01
N ASN A 28 10.25 -1.24 12.24
CA ASN A 28 9.56 -1.74 13.42
C ASN A 28 8.14 -1.16 13.40
N GLY A 29 7.41 -1.43 12.33
CA GLY A 29 5.97 -1.25 12.27
C GLY A 29 5.36 -2.41 13.04
N VAL A 30 4.36 -2.12 13.86
CA VAL A 30 3.56 -3.12 14.56
C VAL A 30 2.97 -4.04 13.50
N ALA A 31 3.56 -5.22 13.30
CA ALA A 31 2.98 -6.27 12.49
C ALA A 31 1.74 -6.75 13.25
N LEU A 32 0.58 -6.27 12.82
CA LEU A 32 -0.67 -6.68 13.41
C LEU A 32 -0.88 -8.17 13.12
N PRO A 33 -1.20 -8.99 14.14
CA PRO A 33 -1.36 -10.42 14.00
C PRO A 33 -2.72 -10.77 13.36
N PHE A 34 -3.13 -10.04 12.35
CA PHE A 34 -4.35 -10.31 11.59
C PHE A 34 -4.09 -10.26 10.09
N GLU A 35 -4.82 -11.08 9.37
CA GLU A 35 -4.82 -11.06 7.91
C GLU A 35 -5.60 -9.83 7.42
N PRO A 36 -5.02 -9.01 6.52
CA PRO A 36 -5.74 -7.92 5.90
C PRO A 36 -6.97 -8.40 5.13
N HIS A 37 -8.15 -7.98 5.58
CA HIS A 37 -9.38 -8.24 4.84
C HIS A 37 -9.69 -7.07 3.91
N SER A 38 -10.18 -7.39 2.71
CA SER A 38 -10.69 -6.41 1.76
C SER A 38 -12.21 -6.51 1.70
N ILE A 39 -12.88 -5.40 1.43
CA ILE A 39 -14.32 -5.37 1.17
C ILE A 39 -14.50 -4.95 -0.28
N THR A 40 -15.27 -5.71 -1.03
CA THR A 40 -15.69 -5.35 -2.39
C THR A 40 -17.20 -5.22 -2.41
N TYR A 41 -17.70 -4.30 -3.22
CA TYR A 41 -19.11 -4.09 -3.40
C TYR A 41 -19.39 -3.90 -4.89
N ASP A 42 -20.53 -4.40 -5.34
CA ASP A 42 -20.93 -4.37 -6.73
C ASP A 42 -22.40 -3.96 -6.84
N GLU A 43 -22.69 -3.05 -7.78
CA GLU A 43 -24.01 -2.52 -8.07
C GLU A 43 -24.83 -2.09 -6.84
N VAL A 44 -24.19 -1.42 -5.87
CA VAL A 44 -24.86 -0.96 -4.65
C VAL A 44 -25.87 0.12 -4.99
N ILE A 45 -27.10 -0.08 -4.50
CA ILE A 45 -28.20 0.88 -4.57
C ILE A 45 -28.65 1.19 -3.14
N TYR A 46 -28.75 2.47 -2.82
CA TYR A 46 -29.28 2.93 -1.54
C TYR A 46 -30.47 3.85 -1.78
N SER A 47 -31.58 3.59 -1.12
CA SER A 47 -32.81 4.35 -1.26
C SER A 47 -33.45 4.61 0.09
N VAL A 48 -34.11 5.77 0.20
CA VAL A 48 -34.96 6.12 1.34
C VAL A 48 -36.40 6.25 0.85
N ASP A 49 -37.36 6.06 1.75
CA ASP A 49 -38.75 6.39 1.44
C ASP A 49 -38.87 7.90 1.18
N MET A 50 -39.72 8.28 0.23
CA MET A 50 -39.85 9.68 -0.15
C MET A 50 -40.19 10.55 1.08
N PRO A 51 -39.35 11.55 1.41
CA PRO A 51 -39.60 12.44 2.54
C PRO A 51 -40.86 13.28 2.27
N GLN A 52 -41.55 13.64 3.35
CA GLN A 52 -42.87 14.26 3.27
C GLN A 52 -42.81 15.60 2.54
N GLU A 53 -41.76 16.38 2.75
CA GLU A 53 -41.55 17.66 2.09
C GLU A 53 -41.48 17.53 0.57
N MET A 54 -40.93 16.43 0.06
CA MET A 54 -40.86 16.17 -1.39
C MET A 54 -42.18 15.63 -1.93
N LYS A 55 -42.90 14.82 -1.15
CA LYS A 55 -44.26 14.38 -1.50
C LYS A 55 -45.21 15.57 -1.65
N ASP A 56 -45.12 16.52 -0.73
CA ASP A 56 -45.91 17.75 -0.74
C ASP A 56 -45.58 18.64 -1.95
N GLN A 57 -44.35 18.55 -2.46
CA GLN A 57 -43.91 19.22 -3.69
C GLN A 57 -44.29 18.45 -4.97
N GLY A 58 -45.02 17.35 -4.86
CA GLY A 58 -45.54 16.59 -5.98
C GLY A 58 -44.63 15.45 -6.46
N ALA A 59 -43.68 14.98 -5.63
CA ALA A 59 -42.92 13.79 -5.95
C ALA A 59 -43.86 12.56 -6.05
N THR A 60 -43.80 11.88 -7.19
CA THR A 60 -44.70 10.76 -7.53
C THR A 60 -44.11 9.38 -7.26
N GLU A 61 -42.78 9.28 -7.08
CA GLU A 61 -42.17 8.00 -6.74
C GLU A 61 -42.35 7.65 -5.26
N ASP A 62 -42.31 6.36 -4.92
CA ASP A 62 -42.41 5.91 -3.53
C ASP A 62 -41.10 6.08 -2.75
N ARG A 63 -39.96 6.02 -3.45
CA ARG A 63 -38.61 6.04 -2.88
C ARG A 63 -37.66 6.91 -3.66
N LEU A 64 -36.79 7.59 -2.92
CA LEU A 64 -35.68 8.37 -3.45
C LEU A 64 -34.40 7.53 -3.44
N VAL A 65 -33.79 7.33 -4.61
CA VAL A 65 -32.51 6.65 -4.74
C VAL A 65 -31.37 7.65 -4.53
N LEU A 66 -30.53 7.39 -3.52
CA LEU A 66 -29.39 8.23 -3.15
C LEU A 66 -28.07 7.72 -3.73
N LEU A 67 -27.91 6.39 -3.80
CA LEU A 67 -26.76 5.76 -4.46
C LEU A 67 -27.30 4.87 -5.57
N ARG A 68 -26.75 4.99 -6.78
CA ARG A 68 -27.19 4.21 -7.95
C ARG A 68 -26.01 3.49 -8.60
N GLY A 69 -26.00 2.17 -8.49
CA GLY A 69 -25.08 1.30 -9.22
C GLY A 69 -23.62 1.53 -8.85
N LEU A 70 -23.35 1.73 -7.55
CA LEU A 70 -21.98 1.95 -7.08
C LEU A 70 -21.25 0.61 -6.92
N SER A 71 -20.15 0.46 -7.64
CA SER A 71 -19.22 -0.66 -7.49
C SER A 71 -17.86 -0.15 -7.04
N GLY A 72 -17.15 -0.94 -6.25
CA GLY A 72 -15.85 -0.55 -5.74
C GLY A 72 -15.23 -1.56 -4.79
N ALA A 73 -14.03 -1.24 -4.34
CA ALA A 73 -13.27 -2.08 -3.43
C ALA A 73 -12.53 -1.21 -2.42
N PHE A 74 -12.57 -1.61 -1.16
CA PHE A 74 -11.81 -1.04 -0.08
C PHE A 74 -10.78 -2.07 0.40
N ARG A 75 -9.50 -1.75 0.20
CA ARG A 75 -8.37 -2.52 0.66
C ARG A 75 -7.48 -1.61 1.49
N PRO A 76 -7.38 -1.83 2.81
CA PRO A 76 -6.49 -1.04 3.65
C PRO A 76 -5.05 -1.12 3.12
N VAL A 77 -4.41 0.04 2.96
CA VAL A 77 -2.97 0.16 2.68
C VAL A 77 -2.24 0.24 4.03
N PHE A 78 -1.31 -0.67 4.27
CA PHE A 78 -0.43 -0.72 5.45
C PHE A 78 0.94 -0.14 5.14
#